data_AF-A0A921KEG3-F1
#
_entry.id   AF-A0A921KEG3-F1
#
_cell.length_a   1.000
_cell.length_b   1.000
_cell.length_c   1.000
_cell.angle_alpha   90.00
_cell.angle_beta   90.00
_cell.angle_gamma   90.00
#
_symmetry.space_group_name_H-M   'P 1'
#
loop_
_entity.id
_entity.type
_entity.pdbx_description
1 polymer ?
#
loop_
_entity_poly.entity_id
_entity_poly.type
_entity_poly.pdbx_seq_one_letter_code
_entity_poly.pdbx_strand_id
1 'polypeptide(L)'
;MKINSIWTERARDFYIDIAKYFSIIAMSVLYSFIIFGSVFIYYYLKFLQWLPPYFQTESIASFVITLTLLKTSVRTFLKKADIIFLMPAEKKLSSYFRTSM
;
A
#
# COMPACT_ATOMS: atom_id res chain seq x y z
N MET A 1 8.14 -26.30 13.33
CA MET A 1 8.04 -25.00 12.64
C MET A 1 8.76 -23.94 13.48
N LYS A 2 9.73 -23.19 12.93
CA LYS A 2 10.47 -22.18 13.70
C LYS A 2 9.61 -20.91 13.83
N ILE A 3 9.38 -20.45 15.06
CA ILE A 3 8.55 -19.25 15.35
C ILE A 3 9.13 -17.97 14.72
N ASN A 4 10.40 -17.96 14.36
CA ASN A 4 11.03 -16.80 13.72
C ASN A 4 10.74 -16.71 12.21
N SER A 5 10.32 -17.80 11.54
CA SER A 5 10.09 -17.81 10.08
C SER A 5 8.63 -17.58 9.68
N ILE A 6 7.70 -17.64 10.63
CA ILE A 6 6.26 -17.44 10.36
C ILE A 6 5.93 -16.02 9.91
N TRP A 7 6.66 -15.00 10.37
CA TRP A 7 6.46 -13.63 9.90
C TRP A 7 6.77 -13.49 8.41
N THR A 8 7.96 -13.96 8.00
CA THR A 8 8.42 -13.89 6.62
C THR A 8 7.54 -14.68 5.67
N GLU A 9 7.06 -15.85 6.10
CA GLU A 9 6.16 -16.69 5.31
C GLU A 9 4.82 -16.00 5.07
N ARG A 10 4.20 -15.46 6.13
CA ARG A 10 2.90 -14.77 6.04
C ARG A 10 2.96 -13.48 5.25
N ALA A 11 4.03 -12.69 5.43
CA ALA A 11 4.25 -11.48 4.66
C ALA A 11 4.37 -11.81 3.17
N ARG A 12 5.15 -12.84 2.82
CA ARG A 12 5.30 -13.31 1.44
C ARG A 12 3.98 -13.76 0.84
N ASP A 13 3.25 -14.64 1.53
CA ASP A 13 1.98 -15.16 1.03
C ASP A 13 0.97 -14.03 0.77
N PHE A 14 0.91 -13.05 1.68
CA PHE A 14 0.08 -11.86 1.51
C PHE A 14 0.46 -11.03 0.26
N TYR A 15 1.75 -10.81 0.02
CA TYR A 15 2.19 -10.09 -1.19
C TYR A 15 1.91 -10.88 -2.47
N ILE A 16 2.03 -12.21 -2.44
CA ILE A 16 1.67 -13.07 -3.57
C ILE A 16 0.17 -12.94 -3.88
N ASP A 17 -0.67 -13.01 -2.85
CA ASP A 17 -2.12 -12.85 -3.01
C ASP A 17 -2.46 -11.46 -3.56
N ILE A 18 -1.89 -10.39 -3.00
CA ILE A 18 -2.06 -9.02 -3.52
C ILE A 18 -1.65 -8.94 -4.99
N ALA A 19 -0.47 -9.46 -5.35
CA ALA A 19 0.02 -9.38 -6.72
C ALA A 19 -0.92 -10.11 -7.68
N LYS A 20 -1.45 -11.28 -7.28
CA LYS A 20 -2.44 -12.02 -8.06
C LYS A 20 -3.72 -11.22 -8.26
N TYR A 21 -4.30 -10.65 -7.20
CA TYR A 21 -5.50 -9.82 -7.30
C TYR A 21 -5.25 -8.55 -8.13
N PHE A 22 -4.12 -7.88 -7.91
CA PHE A 22 -3.72 -6.71 -8.67
C PHE A 22 -3.60 -7.04 -10.16
N SER A 23 -2.98 -8.16 -10.52
CA SER A 23 -2.88 -8.61 -11.91
C SER A 23 -4.25 -8.87 -12.54
N ILE A 24 -5.18 -9.47 -11.81
CA ILE A 24 -6.55 -9.72 -12.30
C ILE A 24 -7.29 -8.41 -12.56
N ILE A 25 -7.23 -7.48 -11.61
CA ILE A 25 -7.88 -6.17 -11.71
C ILE A 25 -7.24 -5.35 -12.84
N ALA A 26 -5.90 -5.32 -12.90
CA ALA A 26 -5.17 -4.64 -13.95
C ALA A 26 -5.56 -5.18 -15.33
N MET A 27 -5.60 -6.50 -15.52
CA MET A 27 -6.01 -7.11 -16.79
C MET A 27 -7.38 -6.60 -17.26
N SER A 28 -8.36 -6.47 -16.35
CA SER A 28 -9.70 -6.00 -16.69
C SER A 28 -9.80 -4.49 -16.92
N VAL A 29 -8.93 -3.69 -16.29
CA VAL A 29 -9.02 -2.22 -16.29
C VAL A 29 -8.00 -1.57 -17.22
N LEU A 30 -7.01 -2.31 -17.72
CA LEU A 30 -5.89 -1.81 -18.52
C LEU A 30 -6.33 -0.90 -19.69
N TYR A 31 -7.28 -1.34 -20.51
CA TYR A 31 -7.75 -0.55 -21.66
C TYR A 31 -8.42 0.75 -21.24
N SER A 32 -9.27 0.69 -20.21
CA SER A 32 -9.92 1.88 -19.62
C SER A 32 -8.86 2.84 -19.07
N PHE A 33 -7.88 2.31 -18.33
CA PHE A 33 -6.79 3.08 -17.75
C PHE A 33 -5.95 3.80 -18.81
N ILE A 34 -5.67 3.18 -19.96
CA ILE A 34 -4.92 3.83 -21.04
C ILE A 34 -5.70 5.00 -21.63
N ILE A 35 -7.00 4.83 -21.88
CA ILE A 35 -7.85 5.89 -22.46
C ILE A 35 -8.01 7.05 -21.47
N PHE A 36 -8.45 6.75 -20.24
CA PHE A 36 -8.62 7.78 -19.21
C PHE A 36 -7.29 8.42 -18.82
N GLY A 37 -6.21 7.64 -18.75
CA GLY A 37 -4.87 8.13 -18.46
C GLY A 37 -4.36 9.11 -19.52
N SER A 38 -4.57 8.81 -20.81
CA SER A 38 -4.21 9.72 -21.90
C SER A 38 -4.96 11.05 -21.82
N VAL A 39 -6.28 10.98 -21.61
CA VAL A 39 -7.12 12.17 -21.43
C VAL A 39 -6.67 12.97 -20.19
N PHE A 40 -6.45 12.29 -19.07
CA PHE A 40 -5.99 12.92 -17.84
C PHE A 40 -4.66 13.64 -18.02
N ILE A 41 -3.67 13.02 -18.67
CA ILE A 41 -2.36 13.62 -18.93
C ILE A 41 -2.50 14.89 -19.78
N TYR A 42 -3.30 14.85 -20.84
CA TYR A 42 -3.51 16.02 -21.70
C TYR A 42 -4.08 17.21 -20.91
N TYR A 43 -5.13 16.98 -20.12
CA TYR A 43 -5.74 18.02 -19.29
C TYR A 43 -4.82 18.49 -18.16
N TYR A 44 -4.05 17.59 -17.57
CA TYR A 44 -3.09 17.92 -16.52
C TYR A 44 -1.97 18.84 -17.04
N LEU A 45 -1.43 18.57 -18.23
CA LEU A 45 -0.42 19.42 -18.87
C LEU A 45 -0.97 20.80 -19.21
N LYS A 46 -2.20 20.86 -19.76
CA LYS A 46 -2.93 22.11 -20.00
C LYS A 46 -3.13 22.92 -18.72
N PHE A 47 -3.50 22.26 -17.62
CA PHE A 47 -3.68 22.88 -16.32
C PHE A 47 -2.36 23.48 -15.81
N LEU A 48 -1.25 22.74 -15.90
CA LEU A 48 0.08 23.23 -15.50
C LEU A 48 0.53 24.47 -16.28
N GLN A 49 0.23 24.55 -17.58
CA GLN A 49 0.59 25.71 -18.41
C GLN A 49 -0.21 26.97 -18.08
N TRP A 50 -1.41 26.81 -17.51
CA TRP A 50 -2.24 27.93 -17.09
C TRP A 50 -1.82 28.50 -15.73
N LEU A 51 -0.97 27.80 -14.97
CA LEU A 51 -0.55 28.27 -13.65
C LEU A 51 0.38 29.49 -13.77
N PRO A 52 0.12 30.58 -13.03
CA PRO A 52 1.01 31.72 -12.98
C PRO A 52 2.34 31.39 -12.29
N PRO A 53 3.46 32.03 -12.70
CA PRO A 53 4.79 31.73 -12.16
C PRO A 53 4.99 32.14 -10.69
N TYR A 54 4.10 32.95 -10.12
CA TYR A 54 4.16 33.35 -8.71
C TYR A 54 3.47 32.36 -7.76
N PHE A 55 2.83 31.30 -8.29
CA PHE A 55 2.11 30.33 -7.48
C PHE A 55 3.07 29.32 -6.84
N GLN A 56 3.05 29.17 -5.52
CA GLN A 56 3.85 28.18 -4.79
C GLN A 56 3.29 26.75 -4.96
N THR A 57 3.32 26.25 -6.18
CA THR A 57 2.91 24.89 -6.55
C THR A 57 3.61 23.84 -5.69
N GLU A 58 4.89 24.05 -5.38
CA GLU A 58 5.71 23.12 -4.60
C GLU A 58 5.18 22.91 -3.18
N SER A 59 4.74 23.99 -2.51
CA SER A 59 4.23 23.90 -1.14
C SER A 59 2.90 23.15 -1.08
N ILE A 60 2.02 23.40 -2.07
CA ILE A 60 0.70 22.76 -2.15
C ILE A 60 0.85 21.28 -2.52
N ALA A 61 1.69 20.97 -3.51
CA ALA A 61 1.98 19.60 -3.90
C ALA A 61 2.60 18.81 -2.75
N SER A 62 3.57 19.39 -2.05
CA SER A 62 4.17 18.79 -0.86
C SER A 62 3.12 18.48 0.21
N PHE A 63 2.26 19.43 0.55
CA PHE A 63 1.22 19.23 1.55
C PHE A 63 0.23 18.10 1.19
N VAL A 64 -0.19 18.02 -0.08
CA VAL A 64 -1.08 16.96 -0.57
C VAL A 64 -0.41 15.59 -0.50
N ILE A 65 0.86 15.49 -0.93
CA ILE A 65 1.64 14.25 -0.89
C ILE A 65 1.84 13.81 0.56
N THR A 66 2.22 14.74 1.45
CA THR A 66 2.38 14.49 2.87
C THR A 66 1.09 13.94 3.49
N LEU A 67 -0.05 14.60 3.30
CA LEU A 67 -1.33 14.11 3.83
C LEU A 67 -1.71 12.71 3.32
N THR A 68 -1.37 12.40 2.07
CA THR A 68 -1.63 11.08 1.49
C THR A 68 -0.75 10.01 2.13
N LEU A 69 0.53 10.32 2.35
CA LEU A 69 1.50 9.41 2.98
C LEU A 69 1.22 9.15 4.47
N LEU A 70 0.64 10.13 5.19
CA LEU A 70 0.32 9.97 6.60
C LEU A 70 -0.70 8.85 6.87
N LYS A 71 -1.51 8.46 5.89
CA LYS A 71 -2.55 7.43 6.03
C LYS A 71 -2.04 5.99 5.94
N THR A 72 -0.88 5.68 6.53
CA THR A 72 -0.39 4.31 6.58
C THR A 72 -0.98 3.56 7.78
N SER A 73 -1.63 2.43 7.53
CA SER A 73 -2.18 1.56 8.57
C SER A 73 -1.18 0.46 8.93
N VAL A 74 -1.01 0.21 10.21
CA VAL A 74 -0.21 -0.91 10.73
C VAL A 74 -0.85 -2.23 10.29
N ARG A 75 -0.05 -3.15 9.70
CA ARG A 75 -0.51 -4.46 9.21
C ARG A 75 0.09 -5.59 10.06
N THR A 76 -0.75 -6.21 10.88
CA THR A 76 -0.30 -7.22 11.86
C THR A 76 -0.19 -8.65 11.31
N PHE A 77 -0.65 -8.92 10.09
CA PHE A 77 -0.64 -10.23 9.41
C PHE A 77 -1.20 -11.41 10.24
N LEU A 78 -2.02 -11.13 11.26
CA LEU A 78 -2.65 -12.13 12.10
C LEU A 78 -3.89 -12.72 11.41
N LYS A 79 -4.05 -14.05 11.52
CA LYS A 79 -5.26 -14.75 11.12
C LYS A 79 -6.16 -14.97 12.33
N LYS A 80 -7.48 -15.08 12.13
CA LYS A 80 -8.46 -15.25 13.22
C LYS A 80 -8.17 -16.47 14.12
N ALA A 81 -7.66 -17.55 13.54
CA ALA A 81 -7.29 -18.76 14.27
C ALA A 81 -6.08 -18.55 15.22
N ASP A 82 -5.18 -17.61 14.91
CA ASP A 82 -3.95 -17.39 15.67
C ASP A 82 -4.22 -16.92 17.09
N ILE A 83 -5.35 -16.24 17.33
CA ILE A 83 -5.75 -15.76 18.65
C ILE A 83 -5.83 -16.92 19.65
N ILE A 84 -6.28 -18.10 19.20
CA ILE A 84 -6.48 -19.27 20.05
C ILE A 84 -5.21 -20.14 20.06
N PHE A 85 -4.60 -20.38 18.90
CA PHE A 85 -3.47 -21.30 18.77
C PHE A 85 -2.13 -20.72 19.20
N LEU A 86 -1.94 -19.40 19.11
CA LEU A 86 -0.66 -18.75 19.42
C LEU A 86 -0.60 -18.14 20.83
N MET A 87 -1.71 -18.15 21.58
CA MET A 87 -1.78 -17.65 22.96
C MET A 87 -0.73 -18.32 23.88
N PRO A 88 -0.48 -19.64 23.85
CA PRO A 88 0.55 -20.27 24.68
C PRO A 88 1.99 -19.87 24.31
N ALA A 89 2.18 -19.32 23.09
CA ALA A 89 3.47 -18.95 22.53
C ALA A 89 3.72 -17.42 22.52
N GLU A 90 2.88 -16.64 23.21
CA GLU A 90 2.91 -15.17 23.22
C GLU A 90 4.31 -14.61 23.53
N LYS A 91 4.99 -15.13 24.55
CA LYS A 91 6.35 -14.69 24.92
C LYS A 91 7.38 -14.86 23.79
N LYS A 92 7.19 -15.86 22.92
CA LYS A 92 8.07 -16.10 21.76
C LYS A 92 7.68 -15.26 20.54
N LEU A 93 6.49 -14.66 20.53
CA LEU A 93 5.97 -13.81 19.44
C LEU A 93 6.24 -12.33 19.65
N SER A 94 6.88 -11.92 20.75
CA SER A 94 7.27 -10.51 20.96
C SER A 94 8.07 -9.93 19.77
N SER A 95 9.00 -10.72 19.21
CA SER A 95 9.75 -10.30 18.02
C SER A 95 8.91 -10.26 16.73
N TYR A 96 7.79 -10.98 16.66
CA TYR A 96 6.87 -10.93 15.53
C TYR A 96 6.09 -9.61 15.53
N PHE A 97 5.55 -9.22 16.69
CA PHE A 97 4.78 -7.98 16.83
C PHE A 97 5.63 -6.73 16.63
N ARG A 98 6.90 -6.74 17.09
CA ARG A 98 7.84 -5.63 16.86
C ARG A 98 8.12 -5.38 15.37
N THR A 99 8.08 -6.42 14.54
CA THR A 99 8.30 -6.28 13.09
C THR A 99 7.02 -5.88 12.34
N SER A 100 5.85 -6.09 12.95
CA SER A 100 4.55 -5.79 12.35
C SER A 100 3.98 -4.40 12.72
N MET A 101 4.52 -3.76 13.76
CA MET A 101 4.23 -2.36 14.16
C MET A 101 5.12 -1.39 13.40
#